data_AF-A0A536YW73-F1
#
_entry.id   AF-A0A536YW73-F1
#
_cell.length_a   1.000
_cell.length_b   1.000
_cell.length_c   1.000
_cell.angle_alpha   90.00
_cell.angle_beta   90.00
_cell.angle_gamma   90.00
#
_symmetry.space_group_name_H-M   'P 1'
#
loop_
_entity.id
_entity.type
_entity.pdbx_description
1 polymer ?
#
loop_
_entity_poly.entity_id
_entity_poly.type
_entity_poly.pdbx_seq_one_letter_code
_entity_poly.pdbx_strand_id
1 'polypeptide(L)'
;MAWGESKTWMRGTASGKLYQALLDDALNQPVRNAKRKKIVHPEEMPWEMSRQGLLKHLLNEQMNTRMETVDAYMQIVPPGSRSGKHRHLAEECL
;
A
#
# COMPACT_ATOMS: atom_id res chain seq x y z
N MET A 1 -22.08 30.14 18.54
CA MET A 1 -20.66 29.90 18.86
C MET A 1 -20.00 31.24 19.16
N ALA A 2 -19.22 31.34 20.23
CA ALA A 2 -18.81 32.61 20.85
C ALA A 2 -17.50 33.24 20.30
N TRP A 3 -16.93 32.70 19.21
CA TRP A 3 -15.64 33.13 18.65
C TRP A 3 -15.79 33.65 17.23
N GLY A 4 -15.19 34.82 16.93
CA GLY A 4 -15.26 35.47 15.62
C GLY A 4 -14.74 34.61 14.46
N GLU A 5 -13.73 33.77 14.72
CA GLU A 5 -13.12 32.86 13.74
C GLU A 5 -14.07 31.77 13.23
N SER A 6 -15.12 31.44 13.98
CA SER A 6 -16.12 30.45 13.55
C SER A 6 -16.78 30.80 12.22
N LYS A 7 -16.92 32.09 11.90
CA LYS A 7 -17.47 32.55 10.62
C LYS A 7 -16.59 32.16 9.44
N THR A 8 -15.26 32.09 9.63
CA THR A 8 -14.30 31.71 8.60
C THR A 8 -14.30 30.19 8.40
N TRP A 9 -14.32 29.41 9.49
CA TRP A 9 -14.30 27.94 9.44
C TRP A 9 -15.62 27.34 8.94
N MET A 10 -16.74 28.00 9.18
CA MET A 10 -18.07 27.56 8.72
C MET A 10 -18.36 27.96 7.26
N ARG A 11 -17.39 28.52 6.52
CA ARG A 11 -17.57 28.84 5.10
C ARG A 11 -17.65 27.55 4.28
N GLY A 12 -18.57 27.52 3.32
CA GLY A 12 -18.82 26.38 2.46
C GLY A 12 -20.16 25.71 2.78
N THR A 13 -20.72 25.03 1.78
CA THR A 13 -22.02 24.32 1.90
C THR A 13 -21.86 22.82 1.75
N ALA A 14 -20.64 22.34 1.49
CA ALA A 14 -20.34 20.93 1.35
C ALA A 14 -20.60 20.23 2.69
N SER A 15 -21.50 19.25 2.65
CA SER A 15 -21.72 18.31 3.74
C SER A 15 -21.50 16.91 3.21
N GLY A 16 -20.97 16.03 4.05
CA GLY A 16 -20.60 14.69 3.63
C GLY A 16 -20.54 13.73 4.81
N LYS A 17 -20.80 12.46 4.52
CA LYS A 17 -20.75 11.38 5.49
C LYS A 17 -19.34 10.79 5.58
N LEU A 18 -18.30 11.63 5.58
CA LEU A 18 -16.90 11.17 5.50
C LEU A 18 -16.56 10.20 6.64
N TYR A 19 -16.91 10.55 7.87
CA TYR A 19 -16.64 9.69 9.02
C TYR A 19 -17.51 8.43 9.01
N GLN A 20 -18.79 8.55 8.68
CA GLN A 20 -19.67 7.38 8.57
C GLN A 20 -19.18 6.41 7.48
N ALA A 21 -18.67 6.92 6.36
CA ALA A 21 -18.08 6.09 5.31
C ALA A 21 -16.84 5.32 5.81
N LEU A 22 -16.02 5.92 6.67
CA LEU A 22 -14.90 5.22 7.33
C LEU A 22 -15.40 4.12 8.28
N LEU A 23 -16.48 4.38 9.03
CA LEU A 23 -17.10 3.36 9.89
C LEU A 23 -17.68 2.20 9.06
N ASP A 24 -18.35 2.51 7.96
CA ASP A 24 -18.95 1.52 7.07
C ASP A 24 -17.85 0.68 6.38
N ASP A 25 -16.74 1.29 5.93
CA ASP A 25 -15.61 0.53 5.38
C ASP A 25 -14.97 -0.38 6.44
N ALA A 26 -14.73 0.14 7.65
CA ALA A 26 -14.17 -0.64 8.75
C ALA A 26 -15.07 -1.82 9.14
N LEU A 27 -16.39 -1.64 9.15
CA LEU A 27 -17.37 -2.69 9.43
C LEU A 27 -17.36 -3.78 8.34
N ASN A 28 -17.15 -3.41 7.08
CA ASN A 28 -17.11 -4.34 5.96
C ASN A 28 -15.73 -4.96 5.70
N GLN A 29 -14.67 -4.39 6.28
CA GLN A 29 -13.28 -4.83 6.10
C GLN A 29 -13.06 -6.32 6.41
N PRO A 30 -13.65 -6.94 7.46
CA PRO A 30 -13.48 -8.37 7.72
C PRO A 30 -14.00 -9.25 6.58
N VAL A 31 -15.18 -8.93 6.05
CA VAL A 31 -15.82 -9.67 4.94
C VAL A 31 -15.02 -9.51 3.65
N ARG A 32 -14.52 -8.30 3.37
CA ARG A 32 -13.61 -8.02 2.25
C ARG A 32 -12.32 -8.84 2.37
N ASN A 33 -11.67 -8.77 3.54
CA ASN A 33 -10.37 -9.39 3.78
C ASN A 33 -10.42 -10.91 3.86
N ALA A 34 -11.57 -11.49 4.21
CA ALA A 34 -11.78 -12.94 4.19
C ALA A 34 -11.63 -13.55 2.78
N LYS A 35 -11.88 -12.75 1.72
CA LYS A 35 -11.78 -13.20 0.31
C LYS A 35 -10.37 -13.10 -0.26
N ARG A 36 -9.41 -12.50 0.45
CA ARG A 36 -8.07 -12.20 -0.05
C ARG A 36 -7.08 -13.31 0.28
N LYS A 37 -6.06 -13.44 -0.58
CA LYS A 37 -5.02 -14.47 -0.43
C LYS A 37 -4.21 -14.23 0.85
N LYS A 38 -3.98 -15.31 1.60
CA LYS A 38 -3.13 -15.34 2.80
C LYS A 38 -1.81 -16.08 2.59
N ILE A 39 -1.78 -16.94 1.58
CA ILE A 39 -0.62 -17.74 1.19
C ILE A 39 -0.36 -17.37 -0.26
N VAL A 40 0.92 -17.10 -0.57
CA VAL A 40 1.41 -16.83 -1.92
C VAL A 40 2.49 -17.87 -2.19
N HIS A 41 2.37 -18.56 -3.31
CA HIS A 41 3.33 -19.55 -3.76
C HIS A 41 4.36 -18.94 -4.72
N PRO A 42 5.60 -19.46 -4.76
CA PRO A 42 6.65 -18.90 -5.61
C PRO A 42 6.26 -18.78 -7.08
N GLU A 43 5.56 -19.76 -7.64
CA GLU A 43 5.15 -19.80 -9.04
C GLU A 43 4.15 -18.71 -9.45
N GLU A 44 3.52 -18.02 -8.50
CA GLU A 44 2.53 -16.98 -8.79
C GLU A 44 3.16 -15.66 -9.28
N MET A 45 4.47 -15.45 -9.03
CA MET A 45 5.17 -14.24 -9.44
C MET A 45 6.42 -14.54 -10.29
N PRO A 46 6.61 -13.81 -11.40
CA PRO A 46 7.76 -13.99 -12.26
C PRO A 46 9.03 -13.42 -11.62
N TRP A 47 10.17 -13.90 -12.12
CA TRP A 47 11.42 -13.18 -11.97
C TRP A 47 11.48 -12.06 -13.01
N GLU A 48 11.83 -10.86 -12.57
CA GLU A 48 11.94 -9.67 -13.40
C GLU A 48 13.37 -9.13 -13.38
N MET A 49 13.94 -8.88 -14.56
CA MET A 49 15.20 -8.14 -14.66
C MET A 49 14.90 -6.64 -14.69
N SER A 50 15.24 -5.95 -13.61
CA SER A 50 15.07 -4.50 -13.47
C SER A 50 16.43 -3.79 -13.32
N ARG A 51 16.41 -2.46 -13.28
CA ARG A 51 17.62 -1.65 -13.01
C ARG A 51 18.18 -1.87 -11.61
N GLN A 52 17.37 -2.38 -10.67
CA GLN A 52 17.78 -2.65 -9.30
C GLN A 52 18.40 -4.05 -9.16
N GLY A 53 18.11 -4.99 -10.06
CA GLY A 53 18.66 -6.34 -10.07
C GLY A 53 17.64 -7.33 -10.61
N LEU A 54 17.88 -8.62 -10.33
CA LEU A 54 16.89 -9.66 -10.57
C LEU A 54 15.92 -9.66 -9.38
N LEU A 55 14.67 -9.28 -9.63
CA LEU A 55 13.64 -9.12 -8.61
C LEU A 55 12.58 -10.19 -8.72
N LYS A 56 11.99 -10.56 -7.59
CA LYS A 56 10.75 -11.34 -7.54
C LYS A 56 9.88 -10.84 -6.41
N HIS A 57 8.73 -10.29 -6.77
CA HIS A 57 7.75 -9.84 -5.79
C HIS A 57 7.22 -11.04 -4.99
N LEU A 58 7.33 -10.93 -3.67
CA LEU A 58 6.63 -11.79 -2.71
C LEU A 58 5.23 -11.23 -2.46
N LEU A 59 5.13 -9.91 -2.51
CA LEU A 59 3.93 -9.15 -2.27
C LEU A 59 4.00 -7.82 -3.04
N ASN A 60 2.91 -7.46 -3.71
CA ASN A 60 2.66 -6.10 -4.15
C ASN A 60 1.16 -5.77 -4.13
N GLU A 61 0.83 -4.49 -4.25
CA GLU A 61 -0.55 -3.97 -4.27
C GLU A 61 -1.48 -4.67 -5.29
N GLN A 62 -0.94 -5.19 -6.39
CA GLN A 62 -1.72 -5.80 -7.48
C GLN A 62 -2.05 -7.27 -7.22
N MET A 63 -1.42 -7.92 -6.22
CA MET A 63 -1.61 -9.34 -5.93
C MET A 63 -2.88 -9.67 -5.13
N ASN A 64 -3.67 -8.66 -4.74
CA ASN A 64 -4.91 -8.80 -3.93
C ASN A 64 -4.73 -9.73 -2.70
N THR A 65 -3.59 -9.57 -2.00
CA THR A 65 -3.35 -10.29 -0.75
C THR A 65 -3.95 -9.51 0.43
N ARG A 66 -3.92 -10.13 1.61
CA ARG A 66 -4.39 -9.48 2.84
C ARG A 66 -3.50 -8.31 3.31
N MET A 67 -2.26 -8.23 2.84
CA MET A 67 -1.34 -7.16 3.22
C MET A 67 -1.47 -6.01 2.22
N GLU A 68 -1.88 -4.83 2.70
CA GLU A 68 -2.20 -3.66 1.85
C GLU A 68 -1.10 -2.58 1.89
N THR A 69 -0.23 -2.59 2.90
CA THR A 69 0.65 -1.45 3.22
C THR A 69 2.13 -1.75 3.05
N VAL A 70 2.48 -2.95 2.61
CA VAL A 70 3.85 -3.41 2.46
C VAL A 70 4.00 -4.00 1.07
N ASP A 71 5.02 -3.56 0.34
CA ASP A 71 5.52 -4.26 -0.83
C ASP A 71 6.79 -5.00 -0.41
N ALA A 72 6.89 -6.28 -0.81
CA ALA A 72 8.04 -7.11 -0.47
C ALA A 72 8.52 -7.86 -1.70
N TYR A 73 9.82 -7.91 -1.91
CA TYR A 73 10.44 -8.60 -3.02
C TYR A 73 11.79 -9.21 -2.62
N MET A 74 12.14 -10.31 -3.27
CA MET A 74 13.50 -10.83 -3.25
C MET A 74 14.32 -10.10 -4.30
N GLN A 75 15.49 -9.60 -3.92
CA GLN A 75 16.47 -9.00 -4.83
C GLN A 75 17.73 -9.86 -4.86
N ILE A 76 18.12 -10.30 -6.06
CA ILE A 76 19.39 -10.98 -6.28
C ILE A 76 20.33 -10.02 -7.01
N VAL A 77 21.48 -9.74 -6.37
CA VAL A 77 22.61 -9.03 -6.97
C VAL A 77 23.75 -10.03 -7.16
N PRO A 78 24.18 -10.30 -8.41
CA PRO A 78 25.28 -11.20 -8.67
C PRO A 78 26.59 -10.75 -7.99
N PRO A 79 27.49 -11.68 -7.62
CA PRO A 79 28.80 -11.33 -7.06
C PRO A 79 29.57 -10.35 -7.96
N GLY A 80 30.17 -9.32 -7.36
CA GLY A 80 30.91 -8.28 -8.09
C GLY A 80 30.03 -7.25 -8.84
N SER A 81 28.71 -7.39 -8.79
CA SER A 81 27.76 -6.42 -9.34
C SER A 81 27.28 -5.43 -8.28
N ARG A 82 26.40 -4.50 -8.69
CA ARG A 82 25.72 -3.54 -7.81
C ARG A 82 24.32 -3.26 -8.31
N SER A 83 23.40 -2.94 -7.39
CA SER A 83 22.11 -2.39 -7.77
C SER A 83 22.28 -1.02 -8.46
N GLY A 84 21.37 -0.68 -9.37
CA GLY A 84 21.27 0.67 -9.90
C GLY A 84 20.80 1.67 -8.84
N LYS A 85 21.18 2.95 -9.00
CA LYS A 85 20.71 4.04 -8.13
C LYS A 85 19.21 4.25 -8.31
N HIS A 86 18.47 4.34 -7.20
CA HIS A 86 17.03 4.60 -7.17
C HIS A 86 16.65 5.33 -5.86
N ARG A 87 15.39 5.76 -5.76
CA ARG A 87 14.82 6.39 -4.57
C ARG A 87 13.44 5.79 -4.33
N HIS A 88 13.10 5.63 -3.06
CA HIS A 88 11.78 5.21 -2.63
C HIS A 88 11.07 6.36 -1.94
N LEU A 89 9.75 6.45 -2.13
CA LEU A 89 8.91 7.32 -1.31
C LEU A 89 8.62 6.66 0.05
N ALA A 90 8.47 5.34 0.06
CA ALA A 90 8.20 4.55 1.24
C ALA A 90 9.48 4.26 2.04
N GLU A 91 9.29 3.96 3.33
CA GLU A 91 10.35 3.42 4.17
C GLU A 91 10.78 2.04 3.65
N GLU A 92 12.08 1.78 3.64
CA GLU A 92 12.66 0.53 3.16
C GLU A 92 13.40 -0.18 4.31
N CYS A 93 13.17 -1.48 4.45
CA CYS A 93 13.87 -2.35 5.38
C CYS A 93 14.42 -3.54 4.59
N LEU A 94 15.73 -3.81 4.71
CA LEU A 94 16.48 -4.81 3.93
C LEU A 94 17.13 -5.84 4.85
#